data_AF-A0A1F8EYP7-F1
#
_entry.id   AF-A0A1F8EYP7-F1
#
_cell.length_a   1.000
_cell.length_b   1.000
_cell.length_c   1.000
_cell.angle_alpha   90.00
_cell.angle_beta   90.00
_cell.angle_gamma   90.00
#
_symmetry.space_group_name_H-M   'P 1'
#
loop_
_entity.id
_entity.type
_entity.pdbx_description
1 polymer ?
#
loop_
_entity_poly.entity_id
_entity_poly.type
_entity_poly.pdbx_seq_one_letter_code
_entity_poly.pdbx_strand_id
1 'polypeptide(L)'
;MKGLIAKELLDFVKVGAIKLPIQLQINDKEKRLYRRVVKLMEELGELCDAILSYAGSQRQDKLSKYDPNRLSEEFADVLITLLLVGDLANIDVNKALRLKIAKIKKRYKK
;
A
#
# COMPACT_ATOMS: atom_id res chain seq x y z
N MET A 1 -19.09 -14.06 3.57
CA MET A 1 -18.02 -13.26 2.94
C MET A 1 -16.81 -13.27 3.84
N LYS A 2 -15.73 -13.95 3.42
CA LYS A 2 -14.38 -13.81 4.01
C LYS A 2 -14.00 -12.32 4.05
N GLY A 3 -13.11 -11.92 4.96
CA GLY A 3 -12.69 -10.52 5.18
C GLY A 3 -12.46 -9.76 3.87
N LEU A 4 -12.79 -8.47 3.85
CA LEU A 4 -12.71 -7.65 2.64
C LEU A 4 -11.27 -7.63 2.08
N ILE A 5 -10.31 -7.73 3.00
CA ILE A 5 -8.92 -8.08 2.75
C ILE A 5 -8.72 -9.53 3.21
N ALA A 6 -7.98 -10.32 2.42
CA ALA A 6 -7.62 -11.68 2.77
C ALA A 6 -6.92 -11.71 4.14
N LYS A 7 -7.34 -12.64 5.01
CA LYS A 7 -6.79 -12.79 6.36
C LYS A 7 -5.26 -12.99 6.31
N GLU A 8 -4.80 -13.79 5.36
CA GLU A 8 -3.39 -14.06 5.11
C GLU A 8 -2.58 -12.79 4.85
N LEU A 9 -3.11 -11.84 4.09
CA LEU A 9 -2.44 -10.55 3.84
C LEU A 9 -2.35 -9.70 5.10
N LEU A 10 -3.38 -9.70 5.94
CA LEU A 10 -3.35 -8.97 7.22
C LEU A 10 -2.40 -9.64 8.23
N ASP A 11 -2.34 -10.96 8.24
CA ASP A 11 -1.42 -11.72 9.08
C ASP A 11 0.03 -11.50 8.60
N PHE A 12 0.27 -11.47 7.29
CA PHE A 12 1.56 -11.09 6.70
C PHE A 12 1.97 -9.66 7.09
N VAL A 13 1.07 -8.68 7.00
CA VAL A 13 1.33 -7.29 7.41
C VAL A 13 1.73 -7.21 8.88
N LYS A 14 1.02 -7.93 9.76
CA LYS A 14 1.35 -7.99 11.19
C LYS A 14 2.72 -8.63 11.44
N VAL A 15 3.04 -9.71 10.75
CA VAL A 15 4.35 -10.38 10.85
C VAL A 15 5.46 -9.51 10.25
N GLY A 16 5.22 -8.84 9.13
CA GLY A 16 6.16 -7.93 8.47
C GLY A 16 6.42 -6.65 9.26
N ALA A 17 5.43 -6.14 10.01
CA ALA A 17 5.60 -5.08 10.99
C ALA A 17 6.51 -5.52 12.16
N ILE A 18 6.51 -6.81 12.49
CA ILE A 18 7.36 -7.41 13.54
C ILE A 18 8.78 -7.73 13.02
N LYS A 19 8.92 -8.14 11.74
CA LYS A 19 10.16 -8.70 11.17
C LYS A 19 11.02 -7.72 10.35
N LEU A 20 10.51 -6.58 9.89
CA LEU A 20 11.38 -5.60 9.23
C LEU A 20 12.44 -5.13 10.24
N PRO A 21 13.74 -5.23 9.91
CA PRO A 21 14.79 -5.22 10.89
C PRO A 21 14.76 -3.97 11.75
N ILE A 22 14.77 -4.24 13.04
CA ILE A 22 15.20 -3.40 14.15
C ILE A 22 16.66 -2.97 13.87
N GLN A 23 16.90 -2.15 12.85
CA GLN A 23 18.23 -1.58 12.57
C GLN A 23 18.34 -0.14 13.03
N LEU A 24 17.24 0.45 13.49
CA LEU A 24 17.25 1.62 14.34
C LEU A 24 16.19 1.36 15.41
N GLN A 25 16.61 1.16 16.66
CA GLN A 25 15.72 1.11 17.83
C GLN A 25 15.05 2.47 18.03
N ILE A 26 14.21 2.87 17.08
CA ILE A 26 13.31 3.98 17.24
C ILE A 26 12.18 3.46 18.13
N ASN A 27 12.39 3.54 19.44
CA ASN A 27 11.38 3.18 20.44
C ASN A 27 10.11 4.04 20.30
N ASP A 28 10.24 5.18 19.62
CA ASP A 28 9.18 6.13 19.32
C ASP A 28 8.24 5.65 18.21
N LYS A 29 6.99 5.39 18.58
CA LYS A 29 5.91 4.96 17.68
C LYS A 29 5.62 5.99 16.58
N GLU A 30 5.74 7.28 16.89
CA GLU A 30 5.45 8.37 15.98
C GLU A 30 6.47 8.42 14.84
N LYS A 31 7.76 8.33 15.18
CA LYS A 31 8.84 8.24 14.18
C LYS A 31 8.74 7.00 13.29
N ARG A 32 8.29 5.86 13.83
CA ARG A 32 8.02 4.66 13.01
C ARG A 32 6.88 4.89 12.02
N LEU A 33 5.81 5.57 12.46
CA LEU A 33 4.71 5.95 11.58
C LEU A 33 5.19 6.88 10.46
N TYR A 34 5.95 7.93 10.78
CA TYR A 34 6.49 8.88 9.78
C TYR A 34 7.41 8.20 8.78
N ARG A 35 8.32 7.34 9.23
CA ARG A 35 9.16 6.55 8.32
C ARG A 35 8.32 5.71 7.35
N ARG A 36 7.25 5.07 7.85
CA ARG A 36 6.37 4.25 7.00
C ARG A 36 5.58 5.10 6.01
N VAL A 37 5.17 6.31 6.39
CA VAL A 37 4.56 7.27 5.45
C VAL A 37 5.55 7.71 4.37
N VAL A 38 6.82 7.96 4.71
CA VAL A 38 7.86 8.25 3.71
C VAL A 38 8.04 7.07 2.76
N LYS A 39 8.10 5.83 3.26
CA LYS A 39 8.16 4.65 2.39
C LYS A 39 6.92 4.52 1.50
N LEU A 40 5.72 4.83 2.01
CA LEU A 40 4.50 4.85 1.18
C LEU A 40 4.62 5.86 0.03
N MET A 41 5.25 7.02 0.25
CA MET A 41 5.47 8.01 -0.80
C MET A 41 6.47 7.52 -1.86
N GLU A 42 7.48 6.74 -1.45
CA GLU A 42 8.43 6.09 -2.36
C GLU A 42 7.72 5.09 -3.28
N GLU A 43 6.97 4.13 -2.71
CA GLU A 43 6.21 3.13 -3.49
C GLU A 43 5.20 3.80 -4.43
N LEU A 44 4.57 4.89 -3.97
CA LEU A 44 3.63 5.65 -4.81
C LEU A 44 4.35 6.29 -6.00
N GLY A 45 5.59 6.76 -5.81
CA GLY A 45 6.42 7.27 -6.89
C GLY A 45 6.79 6.20 -7.91
N GLU A 46 7.10 4.99 -7.45
CA GLU A 46 7.42 3.85 -8.31
C GLU A 46 6.19 3.37 -9.09
N LEU A 47 5.01 3.33 -8.46
CA LEU A 47 3.75 3.09 -9.14
C LEU A 47 3.45 4.18 -10.19
N CYS A 48 3.72 5.45 -9.90
CA CYS A 48 3.57 6.53 -10.88
C CYS A 48 4.48 6.31 -12.10
N ASP A 49 5.75 5.93 -11.88
CA ASP A 49 6.69 5.64 -12.96
C ASP A 49 6.22 4.43 -13.80
N ALA A 50 5.74 3.36 -13.15
CA ALA A 50 5.20 2.18 -13.83
C ALA A 50 3.92 2.48 -14.64
N ILE A 51 3.03 3.34 -14.13
CA ILE A 51 1.85 3.82 -14.87
C ILE A 51 2.28 4.63 -16.10
N LEU A 52 3.29 5.48 -16.00
CA LEU A 52 3.81 6.24 -17.14
C LEU A 52 4.43 5.32 -18.20
N SER A 53 5.16 4.28 -17.77
CA SER A 53 5.65 3.23 -18.66
C SER A 53 4.49 2.53 -19.38
N TYR A 54 3.48 2.07 -18.63
CA TYR A 54 2.30 1.39 -19.16
C TYR A 54 1.51 2.26 -20.16
N ALA A 55 1.36 3.55 -19.86
CA ALA A 55 0.65 4.52 -20.70
C ALA A 55 1.46 4.99 -21.92
N GLY A 56 2.66 4.44 -22.17
CA GLY A 56 3.51 4.83 -23.29
C GLY A 56 4.04 6.27 -23.22
N SER A 57 3.96 6.91 -22.05
CA SER A 57 4.25 8.34 -21.84
C SER A 57 5.63 8.57 -21.20
N GLN A 58 6.47 7.54 -21.14
CA GLN A 58 7.84 7.62 -20.62
C GLN A 58 8.84 8.02 -21.72
N ARG A 59 10.04 8.45 -21.35
CA ARG A 59 11.12 8.71 -22.32
C ARG A 59 11.44 7.44 -23.10
N GLN A 60 11.67 7.56 -24.40
CA GLN A 60 11.95 6.45 -25.34
C GLN A 60 13.00 5.46 -24.81
N ASP A 61 14.08 5.99 -24.21
CA ASP A 61 15.19 5.21 -23.64
C ASP A 61 14.72 4.23 -22.54
N LYS A 62 13.66 4.58 -21.79
CA LYS A 62 13.09 3.75 -20.72
C LYS A 62 12.03 2.76 -21.21
N LEU A 63 11.30 3.09 -22.28
CA LEU A 63 10.28 2.21 -22.88
C LEU A 63 10.89 0.90 -23.42
N SER A 64 12.14 0.94 -23.87
CA SER A 64 12.89 -0.25 -24.31
C SER A 64 13.11 -1.31 -23.22
N LYS A 65 12.90 -0.97 -21.94
CA LYS A 65 13.03 -1.86 -20.77
C LYS A 65 11.69 -2.12 -20.08
N TYR A 66 10.60 -1.99 -20.81
CA TYR A 66 9.26 -2.20 -20.27
C TYR A 66 9.10 -3.64 -19.74
N ASP A 67 8.81 -3.75 -18.44
CA ASP A 67 8.38 -4.99 -17.81
C ASP A 67 6.86 -4.93 -17.59
N PRO A 68 6.08 -5.83 -18.23
CA PRO A 68 4.63 -5.85 -18.09
C PRO A 68 4.15 -6.18 -16.67
N ASN A 69 4.98 -6.86 -15.86
CA ASN A 69 4.61 -7.23 -14.49
C ASN A 69 4.82 -6.08 -13.49
N ARG A 70 5.69 -5.12 -13.82
CA ARG A 70 6.05 -4.01 -12.94
C ARG A 70 4.83 -3.24 -12.46
N LEU A 71 3.86 -2.94 -13.32
CA LEU A 71 2.64 -2.23 -12.89
C LEU A 71 1.90 -2.97 -11.77
N SER A 72 1.79 -4.30 -11.85
CA SER A 72 1.09 -5.09 -10.84
C SER A 72 1.89 -5.23 -9.54
N GLU A 73 3.22 -5.31 -9.63
CA GLU A 73 4.13 -5.37 -8.48
C GLU A 73 4.08 -4.09 -7.66
N GLU A 74 4.28 -2.95 -8.32
CA GLU A 74 4.28 -1.62 -7.68
C GLU A 74 2.90 -1.30 -7.07
N PHE A 75 1.81 -1.79 -7.69
CA PHE A 75 0.47 -1.67 -7.12
C PHE A 75 0.32 -2.48 -5.82
N ALA A 76 0.89 -3.68 -5.78
CA ALA A 76 0.90 -4.51 -4.59
C ALA A 76 1.76 -3.88 -3.48
N ASP A 77 2.92 -3.32 -3.81
CA ASP A 77 3.82 -2.68 -2.84
C ASP A 77 3.19 -1.44 -2.19
N VAL A 78 2.51 -0.59 -2.97
CA VAL A 78 1.70 0.51 -2.43
C VAL A 78 0.62 0.01 -1.49
N LEU A 79 -0.12 -1.03 -1.88
CA LEU A 79 -1.21 -1.59 -1.05
C LEU A 79 -0.67 -2.16 0.26
N ILE A 80 0.39 -2.97 0.21
CA ILE A 80 1.02 -3.58 1.40
C ILE A 80 1.53 -2.47 2.33
N THR A 81 2.23 -1.47 1.79
CA THR A 81 2.80 -0.38 2.57
C THR A 81 1.70 0.48 3.20
N LEU A 82 0.59 0.73 2.51
CA LEU A 82 -0.58 1.41 3.08
C LEU A 82 -1.21 0.61 4.23
N LEU A 83 -1.32 -0.70 4.11
CA LEU A 83 -1.82 -1.56 5.19
C LEU A 83 -0.91 -1.54 6.41
N LEU A 84 0.41 -1.50 6.21
CA LEU A 84 1.40 -1.35 7.29
C LEU A 84 1.29 0.01 8.00
N VAL A 85 1.00 1.10 7.28
CA VAL A 85 0.69 2.40 7.90
C VAL A 85 -0.57 2.30 8.76
N GLY A 86 -1.63 1.67 8.23
CA GLY A 86 -2.88 1.47 8.95
C GLY A 86 -2.71 0.68 10.25
N ASP A 87 -1.89 -0.37 10.23
CA ASP A 87 -1.56 -1.18 11.40
C ASP A 87 -0.82 -0.36 12.47
N LEU A 88 0.22 0.40 12.10
CA LEU A 88 0.95 1.29 13.03
C LEU A 88 0.04 2.37 13.64
N ALA A 89 -0.91 2.88 12.85
CA ALA A 89 -1.94 3.82 13.29
C ALA A 89 -3.07 3.17 14.11
N ASN A 90 -3.07 1.83 14.29
CA ASN A 90 -4.09 1.05 15.01
C ASN A 90 -5.48 1.18 14.38
N ILE A 91 -5.52 1.24 13.04
CA ILE A 91 -6.75 1.32 12.26
C ILE A 91 -7.20 -0.10 11.93
N ASP A 92 -8.43 -0.46 12.30
CA ASP A 92 -9.11 -1.62 11.72
C ASP A 92 -9.55 -1.29 10.28
N VAL A 93 -8.63 -1.52 9.34
CA VAL A 93 -8.82 -1.22 7.91
C VAL A 93 -10.04 -1.97 7.34
N ASN A 94 -10.28 -3.20 7.80
CA ASN A 94 -11.41 -4.01 7.36
C ASN A 94 -12.75 -3.36 7.75
N LYS A 95 -12.87 -2.89 9.00
CA LYS A 95 -14.03 -2.13 9.47
C LYS A 95 -14.16 -0.80 8.73
N ALA A 96 -13.06 -0.06 8.55
CA ALA A 96 -13.05 1.23 7.86
C ALA A 96 -13.55 1.12 6.41
N LEU A 97 -13.04 0.12 5.65
CA LEU A 97 -13.48 -0.13 4.27
C LEU A 97 -14.95 -0.51 4.19
N ARG A 98 -15.44 -1.38 5.08
CA ARG A 98 -16.86 -1.77 5.12
C ARG A 98 -17.78 -0.56 5.32
N LEU A 99 -17.45 0.31 6.28
CA LEU A 99 -18.20 1.54 6.56
C LEU A 99 -18.18 2.48 5.35
N LYS A 100 -17.01 2.67 4.73
CA LYS A 100 -16.88 3.52 3.53
C LYS A 100 -17.71 2.99 2.36
N ILE A 101 -17.67 1.69 2.09
CA ILE A 101 -18.46 1.06 1.01
C ILE A 101 -19.95 1.19 1.28
N ALA A 102 -20.41 0.97 2.52
CA ALA A 102 -21.82 1.15 2.88
C ALA A 102 -22.28 2.60 2.62
N LYS A 103 -21.46 3.60 3.00
CA LYS A 103 -21.73 5.02 2.74
C LYS A 103 -21.79 5.34 1.24
N ILE A 104 -20.88 4.77 0.45
CA ILE A 104 -20.85 4.90 -1.01
C ILE A 104 -22.13 4.30 -1.62
N LYS A 105 -22.46 3.05 -1.28
CA LYS A 105 -23.68 2.38 -1.78
C LYS A 105 -24.95 3.16 -1.44
N LYS A 106 -25.02 3.77 -0.25
CA LYS A 106 -26.15 4.63 0.13
C LYS A 106 -26.26 5.89 -0.73
N ARG A 107 -25.13 6.46 -1.19
CA ARG A 107 -25.10 7.63 -2.08
C ARG A 107 -25.61 7.32 -3.48
N TYR A 108 -25.24 6.16 -4.03
CA TYR A 108 -25.62 5.75 -5.40
C TYR A 108 -26.98 5.04 -5.49
N LYS A 109 -27.66 4.80 -4.37
CA LYS A 109 -29.05 4.30 -4.32
C LYS A 109 -30.10 5.43 -4.24
N LYS A 110 -29.66 6.69 -4.31
CA LYS A 110 -30.52 7.84 -4.57
C LYS A 110 -30.51 8.13 -6.07
#